data_AF-A0A7K1J631-F1
#
_entry.id   AF-A0A7K1J631-F1
#
_cell.length_a   1.000
_cell.length_b   1.000
_cell.length_c   1.000
_cell.angle_alpha   90.00
_cell.angle_beta   90.00
_cell.angle_gamma   90.00
#
_symmetry.space_group_name_H-M   'P 1'
#
loop_
_entity.id
_entity.type
_entity.pdbx_description
1 polymer ?
#
loop_
_entity_poly.entity_id
_entity_poly.type
_entity_poly.pdbx_seq_one_letter_code
_entity_poly.pdbx_strand_id
1 'polypeptide(L)'
;MHWIGFLPGKRESRRFIGDYTLTANDILENTSFGDAIAYGGWPMDLHAVGGIAASSDDPTTYYKFKDVYQIPYRCLYSRNIDNLFLGGRLISTTHIAFGSTRVMGTCSVIGQAIGLATWLAERYSLTPRKVGKRKIQELQQEALKEDLYIPRVINEDPLDLARSATVSASSSTSSRTAASAVINGTARTVADKLNYWESATDGEEWIDLDLSRAASIRELNIRFDSNLSREIMPSLLTSRMALQEKRVQSTLVKDFTVQFFDKEKIVKEVSVRDNYMRNYWLRLEEPVLSDKVHIMLHSTNGDKHHRILRSDAMNK
;
A
#
# COMPACT_ATOMS: atom_id res chain seq x y z
N MET A 1 -35.39 -10.95 9.18
CA MET A 1 -34.85 -9.71 8.60
C MET A 1 -35.62 -8.55 9.25
N HIS A 2 -35.00 -7.79 10.15
CA HIS A 2 -35.71 -6.81 11.01
C HIS A 2 -35.80 -5.40 10.42
N TRP A 3 -35.09 -5.13 9.32
CA TRP A 3 -35.12 -3.84 8.64
C TRP A 3 -34.78 -4.02 7.17
N ILE A 4 -35.54 -3.35 6.30
CA ILE A 4 -35.26 -3.18 4.87
C ILE A 4 -35.12 -1.68 4.63
N GLY A 5 -34.02 -1.26 4.03
CA GLY A 5 -33.82 0.13 3.67
C GLY A 5 -34.84 0.57 2.62
N PHE A 6 -35.54 1.68 2.89
CA PHE A 6 -36.59 2.19 2.00
C PHE A 6 -36.05 2.71 0.66
N LEU A 7 -34.77 3.10 0.61
CA LEU A 7 -34.12 3.60 -0.59
C LEU A 7 -33.41 2.45 -1.32
N PRO A 8 -33.89 2.00 -2.49
CA PRO A 8 -33.18 0.99 -3.26
C PRO A 8 -31.81 1.54 -3.68
N GLY A 9 -30.74 0.83 -3.33
CA GLY A 9 -29.38 1.19 -3.72
C GLY A 9 -29.18 1.04 -5.23
N LYS A 10 -29.02 2.15 -5.95
CA LYS A 10 -28.65 2.13 -7.37
C LYS A 10 -27.17 1.75 -7.51
N ARG A 11 -26.90 0.53 -7.98
CA ARG A 11 -25.54 0.01 -8.16
C ARG A 11 -24.78 0.74 -9.27
N GLU A 12 -25.46 1.11 -10.35
CA GLU A 12 -24.87 1.73 -11.54
C GLU A 12 -25.65 2.97 -11.99
N SER A 13 -24.95 3.99 -12.48
CA SER A 13 -25.55 5.24 -12.97
C SER A 13 -24.74 5.81 -14.13
N ARG A 14 -24.76 7.14 -14.29
CA ARG A 14 -23.93 7.87 -15.25
C ARG A 14 -22.45 7.53 -15.05
N ARG A 15 -21.73 7.42 -16.15
CA ARG A 15 -20.27 7.19 -16.16
C ARG A 15 -19.56 8.48 -16.53
N PHE A 16 -18.58 8.86 -15.73
CA PHE A 16 -17.71 9.97 -16.03
C PHE A 16 -16.58 9.49 -16.93
N ILE A 17 -16.03 10.42 -17.71
CA ILE A 17 -14.97 10.12 -18.67
C ILE A 17 -13.74 10.94 -18.30
N GLY A 18 -12.64 10.24 -18.07
CA GLY A 18 -11.31 10.82 -17.94
C GLY A 18 -10.54 10.77 -19.25
N ASP A 19 -9.24 11.03 -19.18
CA ASP A 19 -8.34 10.91 -20.35
C ASP A 19 -8.11 9.46 -20.77
N TYR A 20 -8.40 8.53 -19.88
CA TYR A 20 -8.43 7.10 -20.17
C TYR A 20 -9.71 6.49 -19.59
N THR A 21 -10.20 5.43 -20.22
CA THR A 21 -11.35 4.64 -19.73
C THR A 21 -10.88 3.21 -19.57
N LEU A 22 -10.76 2.73 -18.33
CA LEU A 22 -10.32 1.36 -18.07
C LEU A 22 -11.34 0.35 -18.64
N THR A 23 -10.85 -0.57 -19.46
CA THR A 23 -11.67 -1.57 -20.16
C THR A 23 -11.60 -2.94 -19.48
N ALA A 24 -12.57 -3.81 -19.76
CA ALA A 24 -12.50 -5.20 -19.31
C ALA A 24 -11.32 -5.95 -19.93
N ASN A 25 -10.96 -5.65 -21.18
CA ASN A 25 -9.80 -6.24 -21.83
C ASN A 25 -8.50 -5.82 -21.12
N ASP A 26 -8.39 -4.56 -20.67
CA ASP A 26 -7.22 -4.13 -19.88
C ASP A 26 -7.04 -4.98 -18.62
N ILE A 27 -8.15 -5.33 -17.96
CA ILE A 27 -8.17 -6.18 -16.76
C ILE A 27 -7.82 -7.63 -17.11
N LEU A 28 -8.46 -8.20 -18.14
CA LEU A 28 -8.26 -9.60 -18.57
C LEU A 28 -6.82 -9.85 -19.03
N GLU A 29 -6.27 -8.93 -19.81
CA GLU A 29 -4.89 -8.99 -20.34
C GLU A 29 -3.84 -8.50 -19.32
N ASN A 30 -4.27 -8.08 -18.12
CA ASN A 30 -3.41 -7.52 -17.07
C ASN A 30 -2.47 -6.40 -17.58
N THR A 31 -3.05 -5.51 -18.39
CA THR A 31 -2.33 -4.45 -19.11
C THR A 31 -1.48 -3.59 -18.16
N SER A 32 -0.28 -3.23 -18.61
CA SER A 32 0.64 -2.38 -17.85
C SER A 32 0.50 -0.92 -18.22
N PHE A 33 0.42 -0.06 -17.20
CA PHE A 33 0.28 1.37 -17.34
C PHE A 33 1.43 2.09 -16.67
N GLY A 34 2.17 2.92 -17.42
CA GLY A 34 3.22 3.76 -16.87
C GLY A 34 2.70 4.78 -15.84
N ASP A 35 1.41 5.14 -15.93
CA ASP A 35 0.72 6.02 -15.00
C ASP A 35 -0.15 5.28 -13.98
N ALA A 36 0.10 4.00 -13.70
CA ALA A 36 -0.60 3.26 -12.66
C ALA A 36 -0.47 3.96 -11.29
N ILE A 37 -1.59 4.09 -10.57
CA ILE A 37 -1.60 4.72 -9.24
C ILE A 37 -2.51 4.02 -8.21
N ALA A 38 -3.32 3.08 -8.68
CA ALA A 38 -4.18 2.26 -7.84
C ALA A 38 -4.28 0.86 -8.45
N TYR A 39 -4.96 -0.05 -7.77
CA TYR A 39 -5.17 -1.43 -8.23
C TYR A 39 -6.50 -2.01 -7.76
N GLY A 40 -6.92 -3.08 -8.44
CA GLY A 40 -8.07 -3.88 -8.03
C GLY A 40 -7.80 -5.38 -8.19
N GLY A 41 -8.60 -6.21 -7.53
CA GLY A 41 -8.47 -7.67 -7.56
C GLY A 41 -9.79 -8.42 -7.46
N TRP A 42 -10.92 -7.72 -7.42
CA TRP A 42 -12.24 -8.35 -7.37
C TRP A 42 -12.62 -8.87 -8.76
N PRO A 43 -13.14 -10.10 -8.94
CA PRO A 43 -13.64 -10.54 -10.24
C PRO A 43 -14.68 -9.57 -10.81
N MET A 44 -14.73 -9.37 -12.13
CA MET A 44 -15.76 -8.50 -12.70
C MET A 44 -17.12 -9.20 -12.58
N ASP A 45 -18.00 -8.73 -11.68
CA ASP A 45 -19.32 -9.30 -11.41
C ASP A 45 -20.42 -8.53 -12.16
N LEU A 46 -20.99 -9.17 -13.18
CA LEU A 46 -22.11 -8.65 -13.95
C LEU A 46 -23.42 -9.25 -13.46
N HIS A 47 -24.34 -8.38 -13.04
CA HIS A 47 -25.65 -8.78 -12.55
C HIS A 47 -26.62 -8.96 -13.71
N ALA A 48 -27.47 -9.99 -13.64
CA ALA A 48 -28.46 -10.26 -14.67
C ALA A 48 -29.39 -9.04 -14.89
N VAL A 49 -29.73 -8.80 -16.15
CA VAL A 49 -30.72 -7.76 -16.51
C VAL A 49 -32.07 -8.18 -15.95
N GLY A 50 -32.69 -7.31 -15.14
CA GLY A 50 -33.91 -7.64 -14.38
C GLY A 50 -33.66 -8.01 -12.91
N GLY A 51 -32.39 -8.19 -12.50
CA GLY A 51 -32.04 -8.46 -11.11
C GLY A 51 -32.72 -9.72 -10.57
N ILE A 52 -33.39 -9.61 -9.42
CA ILE A 52 -34.14 -10.73 -8.81
C ILE A 52 -35.30 -11.22 -9.70
N ALA A 53 -35.79 -10.38 -10.61
CA ALA A 53 -36.86 -10.75 -11.54
C ALA A 53 -36.34 -11.36 -12.85
N ALA A 54 -35.02 -11.56 -12.99
CA ALA A 54 -34.44 -12.22 -14.15
C ALA A 54 -34.86 -13.70 -14.19
N SER A 55 -35.15 -14.21 -15.39
CA SER A 55 -35.52 -15.61 -15.61
C SER A 55 -34.32 -16.57 -15.65
N SER A 56 -33.09 -16.06 -15.52
CA SER A 56 -31.88 -16.90 -15.47
C SER A 56 -31.64 -17.40 -14.06
N ASP A 57 -31.23 -18.66 -13.93
CA ASP A 57 -30.93 -19.28 -12.63
C ASP A 57 -29.68 -18.68 -11.95
N ASP A 58 -28.74 -18.12 -12.74
CA ASP A 58 -27.57 -17.43 -12.19
C ASP A 58 -27.82 -15.91 -12.11
N PRO A 59 -27.88 -15.31 -10.91
CA PRO A 59 -28.07 -13.87 -10.76
C PRO A 59 -26.80 -13.06 -11.11
N THR A 60 -25.63 -13.68 -11.23
CA THR A 60 -24.36 -12.95 -11.41
C THR A 60 -23.31 -13.74 -12.19
N THR A 61 -22.91 -13.23 -13.35
CA THR A 61 -21.75 -13.74 -14.09
C THR A 61 -20.45 -13.14 -13.55
N TYR A 62 -19.50 -14.00 -13.17
CA TYR A 62 -18.17 -13.59 -12.71
C TYR A 62 -17.10 -13.85 -13.76
N TYR A 63 -16.46 -12.78 -14.24
CA TYR A 63 -15.26 -12.90 -15.08
C TYR A 63 -14.02 -12.85 -14.17
N LYS A 64 -13.41 -14.00 -13.99
CA LYS A 64 -12.18 -14.16 -13.20
C LYS A 64 -10.96 -13.83 -14.06
N PHE A 65 -9.95 -13.29 -13.42
CA PHE A 65 -8.65 -12.98 -14.00
C PHE A 65 -7.56 -13.39 -13.01
N LYS A 66 -6.31 -13.49 -13.48
CA LYS A 66 -5.26 -14.22 -12.77
C LYS A 66 -4.65 -13.47 -11.58
N ASP A 67 -4.53 -12.16 -11.67
CA ASP A 67 -3.79 -11.34 -10.70
C ASP A 67 -4.44 -9.96 -10.53
N VAL A 68 -4.02 -9.18 -9.54
CA VAL A 68 -4.43 -7.79 -9.40
C VAL A 68 -4.09 -6.99 -10.68
N TYR A 69 -4.98 -6.07 -11.05
CA TYR A 69 -4.80 -5.20 -12.21
C TYR A 69 -4.52 -3.77 -11.76
N GLN A 70 -3.82 -3.01 -12.60
CA GLN A 70 -3.53 -1.60 -12.38
C GLN A 70 -4.69 -0.71 -12.81
N ILE A 71 -4.85 0.41 -12.11
CA ILE A 71 -5.75 1.51 -12.49
C ILE A 71 -4.87 2.73 -12.84
N PRO A 72 -4.86 3.20 -14.10
CA PRO A 72 -4.07 4.35 -14.50
C PRO A 72 -4.65 5.64 -13.92
N TYR A 73 -3.78 6.59 -13.60
CA TYR A 73 -4.10 7.89 -13.03
C TYR A 73 -5.06 8.69 -13.93
N ARG A 74 -4.95 8.54 -15.27
CA ARG A 74 -5.87 9.14 -16.24
C ARG A 74 -7.34 8.73 -16.11
N CYS A 75 -7.65 7.68 -15.35
CA CYS A 75 -9.03 7.33 -15.00
C CYS A 75 -9.63 8.17 -13.87
N LEU A 76 -8.79 8.88 -13.11
CA LEU A 76 -9.15 9.47 -11.82
C LEU A 76 -9.51 10.96 -11.89
N TYR A 77 -9.60 11.57 -13.07
CA TYR A 77 -9.97 12.97 -13.21
C TYR A 77 -10.85 13.20 -14.45
N SER A 78 -11.60 14.30 -14.44
CA SER A 78 -12.50 14.66 -15.53
C SER A 78 -11.74 15.06 -16.79
N ARG A 79 -12.18 14.56 -17.95
CA ARG A 79 -11.63 14.94 -19.25
C ARG A 79 -11.90 16.40 -19.61
N ASN A 80 -12.96 17.02 -19.09
CA ASN A 80 -13.44 18.33 -19.52
C ASN A 80 -13.65 19.35 -18.39
N ILE A 81 -13.36 18.99 -17.14
CA ILE A 81 -13.35 19.92 -16.01
C ILE A 81 -11.97 19.84 -15.37
N ASP A 82 -11.17 20.88 -15.54
CA ASP A 82 -9.73 20.83 -15.27
C ASP A 82 -9.37 20.63 -13.80
N ASN A 83 -10.24 21.01 -12.86
CA ASN A 83 -10.01 20.94 -11.42
C ASN A 83 -10.89 19.87 -10.73
N LEU A 84 -11.35 18.86 -11.47
CA LEU A 84 -12.24 17.82 -10.93
C LEU A 84 -11.59 16.43 -10.95
N PHE A 85 -11.34 15.89 -9.75
CA PHE A 85 -11.05 14.47 -9.56
C PHE A 85 -12.34 13.62 -9.60
N LEU A 86 -12.20 12.37 -10.03
CA LEU A 86 -13.22 11.34 -10.06
C LEU A 86 -12.77 10.20 -9.13
N GLY A 87 -13.48 10.00 -8.02
CA GLY A 87 -13.11 9.02 -6.99
C GLY A 87 -14.09 7.86 -6.86
N GLY A 88 -13.62 6.74 -6.31
CA GLY A 88 -14.44 5.56 -6.01
C GLY A 88 -15.21 5.06 -7.22
N ARG A 89 -16.54 4.99 -7.12
CA ARG A 89 -17.43 4.52 -8.19
C ARG A 89 -17.50 5.47 -9.41
N LEU A 90 -16.93 6.67 -9.32
CA LEU A 90 -17.05 7.68 -10.39
C LEU A 90 -15.89 7.63 -11.39
N ILE A 91 -14.86 6.81 -11.16
CA ILE A 91 -13.71 6.72 -12.06
C ILE A 91 -14.12 6.31 -13.48
N SER A 92 -13.30 6.68 -14.44
CA SER A 92 -13.54 6.41 -15.86
C SER A 92 -13.31 4.93 -16.22
N THR A 93 -14.39 4.16 -16.30
CA THR A 93 -14.36 2.72 -16.63
C THR A 93 -15.48 2.34 -17.61
N THR A 94 -15.26 1.25 -18.34
CA THR A 94 -16.33 0.58 -19.09
C THR A 94 -17.31 -0.12 -18.14
N HIS A 95 -18.51 -0.43 -18.63
CA HIS A 95 -19.55 -1.13 -17.86
C HIS A 95 -19.03 -2.41 -17.18
N ILE A 96 -18.26 -3.22 -17.89
CA ILE A 96 -17.78 -4.50 -17.38
C ILE A 96 -16.64 -4.31 -16.39
N ALA A 97 -15.67 -3.43 -16.69
CA ALA A 97 -14.59 -3.09 -15.76
C ALA A 97 -15.12 -2.50 -14.44
N PHE A 98 -16.18 -1.70 -14.50
CA PHE A 98 -16.85 -1.11 -13.34
C PHE A 98 -17.29 -2.16 -12.31
N GLY A 99 -17.71 -3.36 -12.75
CA GLY A 99 -18.06 -4.47 -11.87
C GLY A 99 -16.96 -4.78 -10.86
N SER A 100 -15.70 -4.73 -11.31
CA SER A 100 -14.55 -4.94 -10.44
C SER A 100 -14.12 -3.68 -9.67
N THR A 101 -14.01 -2.53 -10.33
CA THR A 101 -13.40 -1.34 -9.71
C THR A 101 -14.25 -0.70 -8.62
N ARG A 102 -15.57 -0.97 -8.61
CA ARG A 102 -16.53 -0.32 -7.71
C ARG A 102 -16.54 -0.86 -6.28
N VAL A 103 -15.78 -1.91 -5.98
CA VAL A 103 -15.74 -2.50 -4.64
C VAL A 103 -15.03 -1.59 -3.64
N MET A 104 -15.42 -1.69 -2.37
CA MET A 104 -14.97 -0.75 -1.32
C MET A 104 -13.45 -0.68 -1.20
N GLY A 105 -12.76 -1.83 -1.20
CA GLY A 105 -11.30 -1.86 -1.11
C GLY A 105 -10.61 -1.08 -2.24
N THR A 106 -11.03 -1.31 -3.49
CA THR A 106 -10.51 -0.56 -4.66
C THR A 106 -10.87 0.92 -4.58
N CYS A 107 -12.08 1.26 -4.13
CA CYS A 107 -12.48 2.65 -3.93
C CYS A 107 -11.62 3.37 -2.87
N SER A 108 -11.26 2.68 -1.79
CA SER A 108 -10.37 3.22 -0.75
C SER A 108 -8.97 3.52 -1.28
N VAL A 109 -8.39 2.58 -2.03
CA VAL A 109 -7.07 2.75 -2.69
C VAL A 109 -7.11 3.95 -3.66
N ILE A 110 -8.17 4.08 -4.45
CA ILE A 110 -8.38 5.24 -5.34
C ILE A 110 -8.49 6.55 -4.53
N GLY A 111 -9.21 6.54 -3.42
CA GLY A 111 -9.34 7.72 -2.55
C GLY A 111 -7.99 8.20 -2.01
N GLN A 112 -7.16 7.27 -1.53
CA GLN A 112 -5.80 7.57 -1.08
C GLN A 112 -4.93 8.13 -2.21
N ALA A 113 -4.98 7.51 -3.41
CA ALA A 113 -4.28 8.02 -4.60
C ALA A 113 -4.66 9.46 -4.95
N ILE A 114 -5.97 9.80 -4.91
CA ILE A 114 -6.47 11.14 -5.19
C ILE A 114 -6.01 12.14 -4.12
N GLY A 115 -6.01 11.74 -2.83
CA GLY A 115 -5.51 12.58 -1.75
C GLY A 115 -4.06 13.01 -1.96
N LEU A 116 -3.18 12.05 -2.27
CA LEU A 116 -1.77 12.30 -2.57
C LEU A 116 -1.60 13.16 -3.82
N ALA A 117 -2.37 12.87 -4.87
CA ALA A 117 -2.33 13.66 -6.10
C ALA A 117 -2.81 15.09 -5.89
N THR A 118 -3.77 15.31 -5.00
CA THR A 118 -4.27 16.65 -4.63
C THR A 118 -3.20 17.41 -3.86
N TRP A 119 -2.51 16.78 -2.91
CA TRP A 119 -1.38 17.39 -2.21
C TRP A 119 -0.26 17.83 -3.18
N LEU A 120 0.10 16.99 -4.16
CA LEU A 120 1.06 17.37 -5.21
C LEU A 120 0.52 18.46 -6.13
N ALA A 121 -0.78 18.42 -6.47
CA ALA A 121 -1.43 19.44 -7.27
C ALA A 121 -1.31 20.82 -6.61
N GLU A 122 -1.64 20.92 -5.31
CA GLU A 122 -1.51 22.15 -4.53
C GLU A 122 -0.05 22.60 -4.44
N ARG A 123 0.87 21.69 -4.04
CA ARG A 123 2.30 21.99 -3.87
C ARG A 123 2.95 22.60 -5.10
N TYR A 124 2.55 22.15 -6.29
CA TYR A 124 3.12 22.59 -7.57
C TYR A 124 2.18 23.49 -8.39
N SER A 125 1.04 23.89 -7.82
CA SER A 125 -0.01 24.65 -8.52
C SER A 125 -0.40 24.03 -9.88
N LEU A 126 -0.62 22.72 -9.90
CA LEU A 126 -0.96 21.92 -11.07
C LEU A 126 -2.43 21.50 -11.06
N THR A 127 -3.02 21.34 -12.24
CA THR A 127 -4.29 20.62 -12.37
C THR A 127 -4.07 19.10 -12.24
N PRO A 128 -5.09 18.30 -11.87
CA PRO A 128 -5.04 16.84 -11.91
C PRO A 128 -4.31 16.29 -13.14
N ARG A 129 -4.73 16.70 -14.34
CA ARG A 129 -4.10 16.28 -15.61
C ARG A 129 -2.60 16.59 -15.65
N LYS A 130 -2.19 17.77 -15.17
CA LYS A 130 -0.77 18.18 -15.18
C LYS A 130 0.06 17.39 -14.15
N VAL A 131 -0.51 16.97 -13.02
CA VAL A 131 0.15 16.05 -12.07
C VAL A 131 0.49 14.75 -12.79
N GLY A 132 -0.47 14.11 -13.45
CA GLY A 132 -0.23 12.87 -14.20
C GLY A 132 0.78 13.01 -15.35
N LYS A 133 0.90 14.19 -15.96
CA LYS A 133 1.86 14.42 -17.05
C LYS A 133 3.27 14.76 -16.58
N ARG A 134 3.41 15.45 -15.44
CA ARG A 134 4.67 16.06 -15.01
C ARG A 134 5.26 15.46 -13.75
N LYS A 135 4.43 14.82 -12.92
CA LYS A 135 4.73 14.44 -11.54
C LYS A 135 4.29 13.01 -11.21
N ILE A 136 3.98 12.17 -12.21
CA ILE A 136 3.49 10.80 -11.97
C ILE A 136 4.51 9.93 -11.22
N GLN A 137 5.79 10.06 -11.54
CA GLN A 137 6.85 9.32 -10.84
C GLN A 137 6.92 9.76 -9.38
N GLU A 138 6.96 11.08 -9.11
CA GLU A 138 6.94 11.61 -7.73
C GLU A 138 5.69 11.14 -6.97
N LEU A 139 4.52 11.17 -7.61
CA LEU A 139 3.27 10.67 -7.03
C LEU A 139 3.35 9.17 -6.69
N GLN A 140 3.90 8.34 -7.59
CA GLN A 140 4.10 6.91 -7.34
C GLN A 140 5.07 6.67 -6.18
N GLN A 141 6.17 7.42 -6.09
CA GLN A 141 7.14 7.29 -5.00
C GLN A 141 6.52 7.67 -3.65
N GLU A 142 5.78 8.77 -3.59
CA GLU A 142 5.08 9.21 -2.37
C GLU A 142 3.95 8.23 -1.98
N ALA A 143 3.21 7.71 -2.96
CA ALA A 143 2.25 6.63 -2.75
C ALA A 143 2.89 5.39 -2.11
N LEU A 144 4.03 4.95 -2.63
CA LEU A 144 4.73 3.80 -2.07
C LEU A 144 5.20 4.02 -0.62
N LYS A 145 5.55 5.25 -0.22
CA LYS A 145 5.91 5.60 1.17
C LYS A 145 4.71 5.63 2.11
N GLU A 146 3.55 6.00 1.60
CA GLU A 146 2.27 5.98 2.34
C GLU A 146 1.55 4.63 2.32
N ASP A 147 2.28 3.53 2.06
CA ASP A 147 1.77 2.16 1.98
C ASP A 147 0.64 1.93 0.95
N LEU A 148 0.58 2.78 -0.09
CA LEU A 148 -0.24 2.55 -1.26
C LEU A 148 0.53 1.65 -2.24
N TYR A 149 0.25 0.35 -2.20
CA TYR A 149 0.84 -0.60 -3.14
C TYR A 149 0.41 -0.28 -4.59
N ILE A 150 1.37 -0.26 -5.50
CA ILE A 150 1.12 -0.14 -6.94
C ILE A 150 1.81 -1.34 -7.61
N PRO A 151 1.06 -2.25 -8.29
CA PRO A 151 1.66 -3.39 -8.94
C PRO A 151 2.78 -2.97 -9.89
N ARG A 152 3.89 -3.69 -9.89
CA ARG A 152 5.04 -3.48 -10.80
C ARG A 152 5.76 -2.13 -10.62
N VAL A 153 5.50 -1.38 -9.54
CA VAL A 153 6.25 -0.17 -9.19
C VAL A 153 7.04 -0.44 -7.92
N ILE A 154 8.32 -0.06 -7.94
CA ILE A 154 9.23 -0.16 -6.81
C ILE A 154 9.66 1.25 -6.37
N ASN A 155 10.13 1.38 -5.14
CA ASN A 155 10.73 2.62 -4.68
C ASN A 155 12.02 2.86 -5.44
N GLU A 156 12.08 3.99 -6.14
CA GLU A 156 13.22 4.47 -6.90
C GLU A 156 13.69 5.85 -6.42
N ASP A 157 13.15 6.38 -5.32
CA ASP A 157 13.46 7.72 -4.83
C ASP A 157 14.97 7.84 -4.52
N PRO A 158 15.72 8.72 -5.22
CA PRO A 158 17.13 8.95 -4.94
C PRO A 158 17.38 9.70 -3.63
N LEU A 159 16.35 10.30 -3.03
CA LEU A 159 16.42 11.00 -1.75
C LEU A 159 16.22 10.06 -0.55
N ASP A 160 15.90 8.79 -0.80
CA ASP A 160 15.82 7.78 0.24
C ASP A 160 17.20 7.20 0.52
N LEU A 161 17.77 7.65 1.64
CA LEU A 161 19.11 7.29 2.10
C LEU A 161 19.21 5.79 2.44
N ALA A 162 18.12 5.16 2.88
CA ALA A 162 18.11 3.75 3.27
C ALA A 162 18.45 2.84 2.08
N ARG A 163 18.10 3.23 0.85
CA ARG A 163 18.41 2.45 -0.36
C ARG A 163 19.89 2.40 -0.72
N SER A 164 20.64 3.40 -0.27
CA SER A 164 22.10 3.43 -0.43
C SER A 164 22.84 2.78 0.75
N ALA A 165 22.12 2.34 1.78
CA ALA A 165 22.72 1.77 2.97
C ALA A 165 23.26 0.36 2.72
N THR A 166 24.28 -0.01 3.49
CA THR A 166 24.58 -1.43 3.74
C THR A 166 23.72 -1.89 4.91
N VAL A 167 22.99 -2.99 4.73
CA VAL A 167 22.07 -3.50 5.75
C VAL A 167 22.59 -4.80 6.36
N SER A 168 22.51 -4.89 7.69
CA SER A 168 22.81 -6.09 8.46
C SER A 168 21.74 -6.31 9.52
N ALA A 169 21.62 -7.53 10.04
CA ALA A 169 20.68 -7.86 11.10
C ALA A 169 21.32 -8.85 12.07
N SER A 170 20.80 -8.91 13.29
CA SER A 170 21.20 -9.89 14.32
C SER A 170 21.08 -11.33 13.83
N SER A 171 20.00 -11.62 13.10
CA SER A 171 19.74 -12.93 12.53
C SER A 171 18.82 -12.85 11.30
N SER A 172 18.62 -13.97 10.61
CA SER A 172 17.58 -14.11 9.59
C SER A 172 17.13 -15.57 9.51
N THR A 173 15.84 -15.84 9.37
CA THR A 173 15.32 -17.22 9.25
C THR A 173 15.88 -17.95 8.03
N SER A 174 16.06 -17.24 6.92
CA SER A 174 16.59 -17.81 5.67
C SER A 174 17.18 -16.73 4.76
N SER A 175 17.92 -17.16 3.73
CA SER A 175 18.39 -16.26 2.67
C SER A 175 17.28 -15.59 1.86
N ARG A 176 16.07 -16.15 1.85
CA ARG A 176 14.89 -15.57 1.17
C ARG A 176 14.22 -14.46 1.98
N THR A 177 14.54 -14.35 3.26
CA THR A 177 14.00 -13.36 4.21
C THR A 177 15.14 -12.58 4.87
N ALA A 178 16.16 -12.27 4.08
CA ALA A 178 17.36 -11.57 4.52
C ALA A 178 17.11 -10.07 4.70
N ALA A 179 17.99 -9.42 5.48
CA ALA A 179 17.90 -7.99 5.82
C ALA A 179 17.88 -7.07 4.58
N SER A 180 18.48 -7.51 3.46
CA SER A 180 18.46 -6.78 2.17
C SER A 180 17.07 -6.53 1.60
N ALA A 181 16.05 -7.29 2.02
CA ALA A 181 14.66 -7.06 1.63
C ALA A 181 14.13 -5.69 2.10
N VAL A 182 14.68 -5.15 3.19
CA VAL A 182 14.20 -3.91 3.82
C VAL A 182 14.54 -2.66 3.01
N ILE A 183 15.55 -2.71 2.13
CA ILE A 183 16.04 -1.54 1.39
C ILE A 183 15.97 -1.67 -0.13
N ASN A 184 15.47 -2.80 -0.65
CA ASN A 184 15.46 -3.06 -2.10
C ASN A 184 14.36 -2.32 -2.88
N GLY A 185 13.53 -1.55 -2.18
CA GLY A 185 12.43 -0.76 -2.74
C GLY A 185 11.16 -1.52 -3.10
N THR A 186 11.13 -2.84 -2.98
CA THR A 186 9.91 -3.64 -3.16
C THR A 186 8.98 -3.42 -1.98
N ALA A 187 7.69 -3.19 -2.24
CA ALA A 187 6.75 -2.79 -1.20
C ALA A 187 6.24 -3.94 -0.33
N ARG A 188 6.13 -5.15 -0.89
CA ARG A 188 5.60 -6.35 -0.21
C ARG A 188 5.87 -7.63 -0.98
N THR A 189 5.63 -8.76 -0.33
CA THR A 189 5.53 -10.08 -0.98
C THR A 189 4.43 -10.09 -2.05
N VAL A 190 4.74 -10.65 -3.21
CA VAL A 190 3.80 -10.84 -4.32
C VAL A 190 3.93 -12.26 -4.84
N ALA A 191 2.83 -13.02 -4.79
CA ALA A 191 2.81 -14.44 -5.13
C ALA A 191 3.90 -15.22 -4.34
N ASP A 192 4.84 -15.84 -5.05
CA ASP A 192 5.96 -16.63 -4.50
C ASP A 192 7.20 -15.81 -4.17
N LYS A 193 7.23 -14.53 -4.54
CA LYS A 193 8.37 -13.63 -4.31
C LYS A 193 8.22 -12.93 -2.96
N LEU A 194 8.85 -13.50 -1.94
CA LEU A 194 8.91 -12.92 -0.60
C LEU A 194 9.67 -11.60 -0.61
N ASN A 195 9.18 -10.63 0.14
CA ASN A 195 9.90 -9.38 0.39
C ASN A 195 9.67 -8.86 1.80
N TYR A 196 10.36 -9.48 2.75
CA TYR A 196 10.50 -9.03 4.13
C TYR A 196 11.77 -9.63 4.72
N TRP A 197 12.35 -8.95 5.71
CA TRP A 197 13.26 -9.58 6.65
C TRP A 197 12.46 -10.28 7.76
N GLU A 198 12.95 -11.43 8.23
CA GLU A 198 12.37 -12.16 9.36
C GLU A 198 13.47 -12.64 10.32
N SER A 199 13.30 -12.35 11.62
CA SER A 199 14.24 -12.80 12.66
C SER A 199 14.23 -14.31 12.85
N ALA A 200 15.38 -14.91 13.17
CA ALA A 200 15.49 -16.33 13.44
C ALA A 200 15.02 -16.73 14.85
N THR A 201 15.05 -15.80 15.81
CA THR A 201 14.65 -16.06 17.20
C THR A 201 13.42 -15.24 17.61
N ASP A 202 12.89 -15.57 18.80
CA ASP A 202 11.79 -14.88 19.48
C ASP A 202 12.25 -13.88 20.55
N GLY A 203 13.56 -13.61 20.61
CA GLY A 203 14.16 -12.64 21.51
C GLY A 203 14.21 -11.22 20.93
N GLU A 204 15.06 -10.39 21.56
CA GLU A 204 15.41 -9.09 21.01
C GLU A 204 16.28 -9.24 19.77
N GLU A 205 15.87 -8.58 18.70
CA GLU A 205 16.52 -8.67 17.38
C GLU A 205 16.67 -7.27 16.81
N TRP A 206 17.60 -7.07 15.89
CA TRP A 206 17.86 -5.75 15.34
C TRP A 206 18.19 -5.78 13.86
N ILE A 207 17.99 -4.64 13.21
CA ILE A 207 18.47 -4.35 11.86
C ILE A 207 19.25 -3.02 11.87
N ASP A 208 20.41 -3.01 11.22
CA ASP A 208 21.27 -1.85 11.04
C ASP A 208 21.20 -1.37 9.59
N LEU A 209 21.06 -0.06 9.40
CA LEU A 209 21.21 0.63 8.14
C LEU A 209 22.46 1.52 8.22
N ASP A 210 23.58 1.04 7.69
CA ASP A 210 24.84 1.78 7.61
C ASP A 210 24.86 2.63 6.33
N LEU A 211 24.81 3.95 6.48
CA LEU A 211 24.77 4.91 5.37
C LEU A 211 26.15 5.17 4.73
N SER A 212 27.21 4.51 5.22
CA SER A 212 28.63 4.65 4.85
C SER A 212 29.24 6.04 5.11
N ARG A 213 28.41 7.08 5.18
CA ARG A 213 28.77 8.46 5.52
C ARG A 213 27.64 9.11 6.29
N ALA A 214 27.99 10.00 7.21
CA ALA A 214 27.01 10.77 7.95
C ALA A 214 26.12 11.59 7.00
N ALA A 215 24.81 11.44 7.16
CA ALA A 215 23.78 12.13 6.42
C ALA A 215 22.73 12.73 7.37
N SER A 216 22.13 13.84 6.96
CA SER A 216 21.04 14.47 7.72
C SER A 216 19.76 13.66 7.53
N ILE A 217 19.19 13.17 8.63
CA ILE A 217 17.94 12.40 8.64
C ILE A 217 16.93 13.14 9.51
N ARG A 218 15.73 13.37 8.99
CA ARG A 218 14.61 13.97 9.72
C ARG A 218 13.43 13.02 9.86
N GLU A 219 13.22 12.19 8.87
CA GLU A 219 12.13 11.21 8.86
C GLU A 219 12.67 9.81 8.59
N LEU A 220 12.16 8.84 9.33
CA LEU A 220 12.36 7.41 9.09
C LEU A 220 10.99 6.75 8.96
N ASN A 221 10.72 6.14 7.81
CA ASN A 221 9.57 5.25 7.63
C ASN A 221 10.01 3.81 7.87
N ILE A 222 9.29 3.08 8.71
CA ILE A 222 9.46 1.64 8.92
C ILE A 222 8.15 0.97 8.59
N ARG A 223 8.20 0.00 7.68
CA ARG A 223 7.04 -0.79 7.30
C ARG A 223 7.13 -2.20 7.88
N PHE A 224 6.26 -2.49 8.82
CA PHE A 224 6.13 -3.81 9.43
C PHE A 224 5.23 -4.73 8.61
N ASP A 225 5.41 -6.04 8.76
CA ASP A 225 4.51 -7.02 8.15
C ASP A 225 3.24 -7.17 9.00
N SER A 226 2.09 -6.80 8.45
CA SER A 226 0.77 -7.08 9.04
C SER A 226 0.18 -8.40 8.53
N ASN A 227 0.99 -9.23 7.87
CA ASN A 227 0.61 -10.47 7.21
C ASN A 227 -0.51 -10.30 6.17
N LEU A 228 -0.21 -9.59 5.09
CA LEU A 228 -1.12 -9.45 3.94
C LEU A 228 -1.36 -10.77 3.17
N SER A 229 -0.64 -11.84 3.51
CA SER A 229 -0.78 -13.16 2.87
C SER A 229 -1.97 -13.95 3.41
N ARG A 230 -2.56 -13.54 4.54
CA ARG A 230 -3.74 -14.18 5.10
C ARG A 230 -5.01 -13.64 4.43
N GLU A 231 -5.84 -14.54 3.91
CA GLU A 231 -7.15 -14.15 3.39
C GLU A 231 -8.07 -13.69 4.54
N ILE A 232 -8.52 -12.44 4.45
CA ILE A 232 -9.52 -11.87 5.35
C ILE A 232 -10.78 -11.59 4.54
N MET A 233 -11.91 -12.15 4.97
CA MET A 233 -13.19 -11.98 4.31
C MET A 233 -14.24 -11.50 5.32
N PRO A 234 -14.75 -10.26 5.17
CA PRO A 234 -15.93 -9.84 5.91
C PRO A 234 -17.08 -10.82 5.64
N SER A 235 -17.51 -11.54 6.67
CA SER A 235 -18.47 -12.62 6.54
C SER A 235 -19.31 -12.75 7.80
N LEU A 236 -20.59 -13.07 7.63
CA LEU A 236 -21.49 -13.42 8.73
C LEU A 236 -21.42 -14.90 9.09
N LEU A 237 -20.68 -15.71 8.32
CA LEU A 237 -20.51 -17.13 8.60
C LEU A 237 -19.56 -17.29 9.79
N THR A 238 -20.04 -17.93 10.86
CA THR A 238 -19.25 -18.17 12.08
C THR A 238 -17.92 -18.86 11.78
N SER A 239 -17.89 -19.80 10.84
CA SER A 239 -16.66 -20.48 10.41
C SER A 239 -15.63 -19.52 9.79
N ARG A 240 -16.07 -18.51 9.04
CA ARG A 240 -15.19 -17.48 8.46
C ARG A 240 -14.80 -16.43 9.49
N MET A 241 -15.68 -16.09 10.42
CA MET A 241 -15.38 -15.17 11.53
C MET A 241 -14.36 -15.77 12.50
N ALA A 242 -14.40 -17.09 12.74
CA ALA A 242 -13.45 -17.79 13.59
C ALA A 242 -12.01 -17.78 13.01
N LEU A 243 -11.88 -17.61 11.70
CA LEU A 243 -10.59 -17.48 11.01
C LEU A 243 -10.02 -16.06 11.03
N GLN A 244 -10.67 -15.09 11.68
CA GLN A 244 -10.22 -13.69 11.69
C GLN A 244 -9.58 -13.32 13.02
N GLU A 245 -8.46 -12.61 12.96
CA GLU A 245 -7.88 -11.97 14.14
C GLU A 245 -8.75 -10.77 14.52
N LYS A 246 -9.29 -10.77 15.74
CA LYS A 246 -10.12 -9.68 16.28
C LYS A 246 -9.30 -8.61 17.00
N ARG A 247 -7.97 -8.70 16.93
CA ARG A 247 -7.00 -7.82 17.59
C ARG A 247 -6.04 -7.25 16.54
N VAL A 248 -5.12 -6.40 16.99
CA VAL A 248 -3.95 -6.01 16.19
C VAL A 248 -3.27 -7.27 15.67
N GLN A 249 -2.85 -7.25 14.40
CA GLN A 249 -2.26 -8.41 13.74
C GLN A 249 -1.03 -8.89 14.52
N SER A 250 -0.97 -10.18 14.83
CA SER A 250 0.07 -10.75 15.71
C SER A 250 1.49 -10.48 15.22
N THR A 251 1.67 -10.40 13.89
CA THR A 251 2.94 -10.18 13.20
C THR A 251 3.47 -8.76 13.28
N LEU A 252 2.64 -7.77 13.66
CA LEU A 252 3.10 -6.40 13.81
C LEU A 252 4.03 -6.27 15.01
N VAL A 253 5.19 -5.67 14.79
CA VAL A 253 6.10 -5.24 15.87
C VAL A 253 5.36 -4.27 16.78
N LYS A 254 5.39 -4.57 18.08
CA LYS A 254 4.69 -3.83 19.15
C LYS A 254 5.62 -2.83 19.82
N ASP A 255 6.77 -3.30 20.29
CA ASP A 255 7.74 -2.48 21.00
C ASP A 255 9.09 -2.52 20.27
N PHE A 256 9.64 -1.34 19.99
CA PHE A 256 10.93 -1.21 19.31
C PHE A 256 11.62 0.11 19.69
N THR A 257 12.93 0.18 19.47
CA THR A 257 13.74 1.38 19.68
C THR A 257 14.55 1.67 18.42
N VAL A 258 14.58 2.95 18.03
CA VAL A 258 15.39 3.44 16.92
C VAL A 258 16.52 4.30 17.50
N GLN A 259 17.75 3.93 17.21
CA GLN A 259 18.95 4.69 17.58
C GLN A 259 19.63 5.21 16.31
N PHE A 260 20.05 6.46 16.35
CA PHE A 260 20.85 7.11 15.32
C PHE A 260 22.27 7.27 15.85
N PHE A 261 23.25 6.88 15.05
CA PHE A 261 24.66 6.95 15.40
C PHE A 261 25.40 7.97 14.53
N ASP A 262 26.43 8.60 15.09
CA ASP A 262 27.52 9.29 14.38
C ASP A 262 28.84 8.85 15.03
N LYS A 263 29.71 8.20 14.26
CA LYS A 263 31.01 7.68 14.74
C LYS A 263 30.89 6.85 16.01
N GLU A 264 30.02 5.84 15.95
CA GLU A 264 29.73 4.88 17.04
C GLU A 264 29.04 5.48 18.28
N LYS A 265 28.77 6.79 18.31
CA LYS A 265 28.02 7.43 19.40
C LYS A 265 26.55 7.55 19.04
N ILE A 266 25.67 7.16 19.96
CA ILE A 266 24.24 7.42 19.84
C ILE A 266 24.01 8.93 19.94
N VAL A 267 23.52 9.54 18.86
CA VAL A 267 23.16 10.96 18.79
C VAL A 267 21.68 11.20 19.07
N LYS A 268 20.84 10.19 18.82
CA LYS A 268 19.41 10.23 19.10
C LYS A 268 18.89 8.82 19.34
N GLU A 269 17.96 8.68 20.27
CA GLU A 269 17.24 7.44 20.54
C GLU A 269 15.75 7.75 20.67
N VAL A 270 14.91 6.89 20.11
CA VAL A 270 13.45 6.97 20.24
C VAL A 270 12.89 5.57 20.48
N SER A 271 12.26 5.37 21.62
CA SER A 271 11.55 4.13 21.95
C SER A 271 10.05 4.26 21.68
N VAL A 272 9.49 3.21 21.09
CA VAL A 272 8.07 3.08 20.76
C VAL A 272 7.50 1.88 21.49
N ARG A 273 6.32 2.05 22.07
CA ARG A 273 5.57 1.02 22.80
C ARG A 273 4.17 0.89 22.24
N ASP A 274 3.62 -0.32 22.28
CA ASP A 274 2.23 -0.63 21.90
C ASP A 274 1.87 -0.18 20.48
N ASN A 275 2.82 -0.34 19.55
CA ASN A 275 2.59 -0.05 18.14
C ASN A 275 1.54 -1.00 17.54
N TYR A 276 0.60 -0.41 16.81
CA TYR A 276 -0.41 -1.08 16.00
C TYR A 276 -0.38 -0.61 14.53
N MET A 277 0.56 0.27 14.18
CA MET A 277 0.68 0.81 12.83
C MET A 277 1.62 -0.07 12.00
N ARG A 278 1.16 -0.43 10.81
CA ARG A 278 1.99 -1.11 9.81
C ARG A 278 3.01 -0.17 9.18
N ASN A 279 2.57 1.03 8.80
CA ASN A 279 3.40 2.07 8.21
C ASN A 279 3.74 3.10 9.30
N TYR A 280 4.90 2.94 9.95
CA TYR A 280 5.31 3.79 11.05
C TYR A 280 6.22 4.91 10.56
N TRP A 281 5.83 6.15 10.79
CA TRP A 281 6.64 7.33 10.50
C TRP A 281 7.22 7.90 11.79
N LEU A 282 8.54 7.76 11.96
CA LEU A 282 9.29 8.49 12.97
C LEU A 282 9.71 9.84 12.39
N ARG A 283 9.11 10.92 12.89
CA ARG A 283 9.46 12.30 12.51
C ARG A 283 10.20 12.97 13.66
N LEU A 284 11.44 13.37 13.40
CA LEU A 284 12.27 14.07 14.37
C LEU A 284 11.95 15.57 14.31
N GLU A 285 11.93 16.22 15.49
CA GLU A 285 11.71 17.67 15.59
C GLU A 285 12.76 18.43 14.77
N GLU A 286 14.03 18.05 14.96
CA GLU A 286 15.18 18.55 14.22
C GLU A 286 15.90 17.40 13.50
N PRO A 287 16.47 17.65 12.30
CA PRO A 287 17.29 16.65 11.62
C PRO A 287 18.49 16.23 12.47
N VAL A 288 18.81 14.94 12.44
CA VAL A 288 19.99 14.37 13.09
C VAL A 288 21.02 13.98 12.04
N LEU A 289 22.27 14.36 12.27
CA LEU A 289 23.37 13.87 11.46
C LEU A 289 23.70 12.44 11.90
N SER A 290 23.58 11.48 11.00
CA SER A 290 23.77 10.07 11.34
C SER A 290 24.45 9.29 10.23
N ASP A 291 25.43 8.45 10.58
CA ASP A 291 26.07 7.48 9.69
C ASP A 291 25.43 6.08 9.77
N LYS A 292 24.70 5.78 10.84
CA LYS A 292 23.99 4.51 11.00
C LYS A 292 22.67 4.64 11.76
N VAL A 293 21.63 3.97 11.26
CA VAL A 293 20.34 3.80 11.96
C VAL A 293 20.23 2.35 12.45
N HIS A 294 20.09 2.17 13.77
CA HIS A 294 19.91 0.89 14.42
C HIS A 294 18.46 0.76 14.90
N ILE A 295 17.76 -0.28 14.44
CA ILE A 295 16.35 -0.53 14.81
C ILE A 295 16.32 -1.81 15.63
N MET A 296 16.13 -1.67 16.95
CA MET A 296 15.96 -2.78 17.90
C MET A 296 14.50 -3.13 18.06
N LEU A 297 14.17 -4.42 17.94
CA LEU A 297 12.82 -4.95 18.02
C LEU A 297 12.71 -5.79 19.29
N HIS A 298 11.83 -5.37 20.19
CA HIS A 298 11.71 -5.96 21.53
C HIS A 298 10.57 -6.97 21.62
N SER A 299 9.44 -6.69 20.96
CA SER A 299 8.29 -7.61 20.96
C SER A 299 7.35 -7.36 19.78
N THR A 300 6.53 -8.36 19.47
CA THR A 300 5.40 -8.27 18.53
C THR A 300 4.06 -8.28 19.27
N ASN A 301 2.96 -8.14 18.53
CA ASN A 301 1.60 -8.28 19.06
C ASN A 301 1.15 -9.75 19.26
N GLY A 302 2.03 -10.72 19.06
CA GLY A 302 1.78 -12.14 19.38
C GLY A 302 2.50 -13.16 18.50
N ASP A 303 3.20 -12.74 17.45
CA ASP A 303 4.08 -13.60 16.65
C ASP A 303 5.42 -13.84 17.34
N LYS A 304 6.07 -14.96 17.06
CA LYS A 304 7.40 -15.25 17.59
C LYS A 304 8.48 -14.45 16.87
N HIS A 305 8.31 -14.20 15.58
CA HIS A 305 9.35 -13.61 14.75
C HIS A 305 9.02 -12.15 14.44
N HIS A 306 10.06 -11.32 14.39
CA HIS A 306 9.94 -9.94 13.95
C HIS A 306 10.02 -9.87 12.43
N ARG A 307 9.23 -9.00 11.81
CA ARG A 307 9.25 -8.80 10.36
C ARG A 307 9.21 -7.34 9.95
N ILE A 308 10.11 -6.99 9.04
CA ILE A 308 10.15 -5.66 8.40
C ILE A 308 10.09 -5.85 6.89
N LEU A 309 9.15 -5.18 6.24
CA LEU A 309 8.97 -5.18 4.80
C LEU A 309 9.93 -4.18 4.13
N ARG A 310 10.08 -3.00 4.72
CA ARG A 310 10.81 -1.87 4.13
C ARG A 310 11.20 -0.84 5.18
N SER A 311 12.26 -0.09 4.92
CA SER A 311 12.57 1.15 5.64
C SER A 311 13.06 2.22 4.66
N ASP A 312 12.64 3.45 4.90
CA ASP A 312 13.02 4.63 4.10
C ASP A 312 13.54 5.72 5.04
N ALA A 313 14.66 6.35 4.71
CA ALA A 313 15.28 7.41 5.52
C ALA A 313 15.43 8.69 4.71
N MET A 314 14.88 9.81 5.20
CA MET A 314 14.75 11.05 4.43
C MET A 314 15.10 12.28 5.27
N ASN A 315 15.50 13.35 4.59
CA ASN A 315 15.79 14.66 5.17
C ASN A 315 14.69 15.72 4.90
N LYS A 316 13.48 15.29 4.53
CA LYS A 316 12.36 16.20 4.20
C LYS A 316 11.77 16.81 5.47
#